data_AF-A0AAW7YU28-F1
#
_entry.id   AF-A0AAW7YU28-F1
#
_cell.length_a   1.000
_cell.length_b   1.000
_cell.length_c   1.000
_cell.angle_alpha   90.00
_cell.angle_beta   90.00
_cell.angle_gamma   90.00
#
_symmetry.space_group_name_H-M   'P 1'
#
loop_
_entity.id
_entity.type
_entity.pdbx_description
1 polymer ?
#
loop_
_entity_poly.entity_id
_entity_poly.type
_entity_poly.pdbx_seq_one_letter_code
_entity_poly.pdbx_strand_id
1 'polypeptide(L)'
;MQRIDILNNENLMKQFSQYMIISFIGFGLIFWLIEKSTTTKFLYDSAIINILSIIILYILIFTIHECIHGIFFKLFSPHQKVHFGYSSGMIYCAIPGGQFTPMTFLISAIAPFMIITMILIIALYSGVLPKFLFLFFATFHAGSCVGDFYWVIKMIQAPKNSTIETTDEGIIIHE
;
A
#
# COMPACT_ATOMS: atom_id res chain seq x y z
N MET A 1 -23.69 3.35 -13.15
CA MET A 1 -23.05 2.19 -12.50
C MET A 1 -21.81 1.80 -13.31
N GLN A 2 -20.63 1.90 -12.70
CA GLN A 2 -19.34 1.56 -13.32
C GLN A 2 -18.67 0.45 -12.52
N ARG A 3 -18.41 -0.71 -13.13
CA ARG A 3 -17.65 -1.81 -12.51
C ARG A 3 -16.17 -1.71 -12.89
N ILE A 4 -15.30 -1.83 -11.91
CA ILE A 4 -13.85 -1.88 -12.09
C ILE A 4 -13.37 -3.21 -11.50
N ASP A 5 -12.94 -4.10 -12.39
CA ASP A 5 -12.29 -5.37 -12.05
C ASP A 5 -10.79 -5.22 -12.27
N ILE A 6 -10.00 -5.45 -11.22
CA ILE A 6 -8.54 -5.40 -11.28
C ILE A 6 -7.96 -6.80 -11.53
N LEU A 7 -8.50 -7.83 -10.89
CA LEU A 7 -7.90 -9.16 -10.87
C LEU A 7 -7.96 -9.86 -12.23
N ASN A 8 -9.02 -9.61 -13.01
CA ASN A 8 -9.24 -10.26 -14.30
C ASN A 8 -8.94 -9.34 -15.51
N ASN A 9 -8.43 -8.13 -15.29
CA ASN A 9 -8.16 -7.17 -16.36
C ASN A 9 -6.67 -7.12 -16.71
N GLU A 10 -6.26 -7.92 -17.70
CA GLU A 10 -4.85 -8.03 -18.13
C GLU A 10 -4.22 -6.68 -18.55
N ASN A 11 -4.99 -5.82 -19.21
CA ASN A 11 -4.50 -4.52 -19.66
C ASN A 11 -4.22 -3.60 -18.47
N LEU A 12 -5.11 -3.61 -17.47
CA LEU A 12 -4.90 -2.86 -16.24
C LEU A 12 -3.71 -3.40 -15.44
N MET A 13 -3.53 -4.73 -15.39
CA MET A 13 -2.37 -5.34 -14.74
C MET A 13 -1.03 -4.99 -15.42
N LYS A 14 -1.02 -4.90 -16.76
CA LYS A 14 0.15 -4.40 -17.50
C LYS A 14 0.44 -2.93 -17.18
N GLN A 15 -0.60 -2.09 -17.10
CA GLN A 15 -0.45 -0.69 -16.68
C GLN A 15 0.11 -0.59 -15.26
N PHE A 16 -0.38 -1.40 -14.32
CA PHE A 16 0.15 -1.44 -12.95
C PHE A 16 1.62 -1.81 -12.92
N SER A 17 2.04 -2.80 -13.72
CA SER A 17 3.45 -3.17 -13.85
C SER A 17 4.32 -2.00 -14.35
N GLN A 18 3.82 -1.20 -15.29
CA GLN A 18 4.52 -0.01 -15.79
C GLN A 18 4.58 1.11 -14.74
N TYR A 19 3.46 1.41 -14.10
CA TYR A 19 3.38 2.42 -13.04
C TYR A 19 4.21 2.03 -11.82
N MET A 20 4.34 0.74 -11.54
CA MET A 20 5.24 0.23 -10.51
C MET A 20 6.69 0.68 -10.77
N ILE A 21 7.21 0.49 -11.98
CA ILE A 21 8.58 0.95 -12.33
C ILE A 21 8.74 2.46 -12.09
N ILE A 22 7.74 3.25 -12.52
CA ILE A 22 7.76 4.71 -12.34
C ILE A 22 7.73 5.07 -10.84
N SER A 23 6.87 4.41 -10.05
CA SER A 23 6.78 4.60 -8.59
C SER A 23 8.09 4.22 -7.91
N PHE A 24 8.72 3.10 -8.27
CA PHE A 24 10.02 2.68 -7.74
C PHE A 24 11.10 3.75 -7.99
N ILE A 25 11.14 4.34 -9.18
CA ILE A 25 12.10 5.41 -9.50
C ILE A 25 11.75 6.68 -8.71
N GLY A 26 10.50 7.13 -8.76
CA GLY A 26 10.06 8.37 -8.11
C GLY A 26 10.26 8.35 -6.60
N PHE A 27 9.73 7.32 -5.93
CA PHE A 27 9.90 7.15 -4.49
C PHE A 27 11.33 6.76 -4.12
N GLY A 28 12.03 6.01 -4.96
CA GLY A 28 13.46 5.73 -4.80
C GLY A 28 14.29 7.00 -4.68
N LEU A 29 14.06 7.98 -5.56
CA LEU A 29 14.73 9.29 -5.49
C LEU A 29 14.36 10.06 -4.23
N ILE A 30 13.07 10.09 -3.85
CA ILE A 30 12.61 10.79 -2.64
C ILE A 30 13.24 10.18 -1.38
N PHE A 31 13.19 8.86 -1.22
CA PHE A 31 13.75 8.18 -0.06
C PHE A 31 15.28 8.20 -0.06
N TRP A 32 15.91 8.22 -1.23
CA TRP A 32 17.34 8.45 -1.34
C TRP A 32 17.75 9.83 -0.78
N LEU A 33 16.99 10.88 -1.10
CA LEU A 33 17.22 12.21 -0.51
C LEU A 33 17.03 12.20 1.01
N ILE A 34 16.01 11.49 1.50
CA ILE A 34 15.73 11.36 2.94
C ILE A 34 16.82 10.57 3.69
N GLU A 35 17.34 9.48 3.12
CA GLU A 35 18.44 8.74 3.78
C GLU A 35 19.74 9.55 3.81
N LYS A 36 19.94 10.45 2.84
CA LYS A 36 21.13 11.32 2.78
C LYS A 36 21.08 12.45 3.81
N SER A 37 19.90 12.88 4.24
CA SER A 37 19.75 13.94 5.25
C SER A 37 19.95 13.50 6.69
N THR A 38 20.19 12.22 6.95
CA THR A 38 20.45 11.69 8.30
C THR A 38 21.90 11.20 8.47
N THR A 39 22.38 11.13 9.71
CA THR A 39 23.68 10.57 10.10
C THR A 39 23.59 9.13 10.60
N THR A 40 22.39 8.51 10.57
CA THR A 40 22.17 7.10 10.95
C THR A 40 23.16 6.15 10.25
N LYS A 41 23.50 5.04 10.91
CA LYS A 41 24.37 4.00 10.35
C LYS A 41 23.82 3.46 9.02
N PHE A 42 24.72 3.05 8.13
CA PHE A 42 24.33 2.50 6.84
C PHE A 42 23.69 1.11 6.97
N LEU A 43 24.32 0.24 7.75
CA LEU A 43 23.86 -1.11 8.10
C LEU A 43 24.10 -1.35 9.60
N TYR A 44 23.50 -2.41 10.14
CA TYR A 44 23.94 -2.94 11.43
C TYR A 44 25.32 -3.57 11.32
N ASP A 45 26.06 -3.63 12.42
CA ASP A 45 27.44 -4.15 12.43
C ASP A 45 27.49 -5.67 12.15
N SER A 46 26.38 -6.39 12.34
CA SER A 46 26.26 -7.84 12.08
C SER A 46 25.56 -8.14 10.76
N ALA A 47 26.24 -8.85 9.86
CA ALA A 47 25.66 -9.31 8.60
C ALA A 47 24.42 -10.19 8.81
N ILE A 48 24.44 -11.07 9.83
CA ILE A 48 23.32 -11.94 10.17
C ILE A 48 22.09 -11.10 10.56
N ILE A 49 22.28 -10.05 11.38
CA ILE A 49 21.17 -9.17 11.77
C ILE A 49 20.59 -8.46 10.55
N ASN A 50 21.43 -7.96 9.63
CA ASN A 50 20.92 -7.33 8.41
C ASN A 50 20.11 -8.31 7.55
N ILE A 51 20.60 -9.54 7.33
CA ILE A 51 19.89 -10.56 6.55
C ILE A 51 18.55 -10.93 7.21
N LEU A 52 18.56 -11.21 8.51
CA LEU A 52 17.33 -11.53 9.26
C LEU A 52 16.35 -10.34 9.24
N SER A 53 16.85 -9.12 9.37
CA SER A 53 16.02 -7.91 9.28
C SER A 53 15.36 -7.81 7.92
N ILE A 54 16.05 -8.15 6.83
CA ILE A 54 15.46 -8.12 5.50
C ILE A 54 14.27 -9.09 5.41
N ILE A 55 14.46 -10.33 5.85
CA ILE A 55 13.41 -11.36 5.76
C ILE A 55 12.21 -11.00 6.66
N ILE A 56 12.48 -10.61 7.90
CA ILE A 56 11.43 -10.32 8.90
C ILE A 56 10.65 -9.07 8.51
N LEU A 57 11.33 -7.97 8.17
CA LEU A 57 10.65 -6.72 7.82
C LEU A 57 9.85 -6.85 6.52
N TYR A 58 10.32 -7.64 5.55
CA TYR A 58 9.55 -7.89 4.33
C TYR A 58 8.18 -8.50 4.65
N ILE A 59 8.16 -9.61 5.41
CA ILE A 59 6.91 -10.27 5.81
C ILE A 59 6.05 -9.32 6.65
N LEU A 60 6.66 -8.62 7.61
CA LEU A 60 5.96 -7.75 8.53
C LEU A 60 5.31 -6.56 7.83
N ILE A 61 6.03 -5.86 6.95
CA ILE A 61 5.52 -4.66 6.26
C ILE A 61 4.29 -4.99 5.43
N PHE A 62 4.32 -6.04 4.61
CA PHE A 62 3.18 -6.40 3.77
C PHE A 62 2.03 -7.02 4.57
N THR A 63 2.31 -7.77 5.64
CA THR A 63 1.26 -8.24 6.54
C THR A 63 0.56 -7.07 7.24
N ILE A 64 1.34 -6.12 7.76
CA ILE A 64 0.81 -4.90 8.40
C ILE A 64 0.05 -4.05 7.37
N HIS A 65 0.53 -3.97 6.13
CA HIS A 65 -0.11 -3.24 5.05
C HIS A 65 -1.57 -3.69 4.86
N GLU A 66 -1.75 -4.98 4.63
CA GLU A 66 -3.09 -5.55 4.44
C GLU A 66 -3.94 -5.44 5.72
N CYS A 67 -3.33 -5.61 6.90
CA CYS A 67 -4.02 -5.41 8.17
C CYS A 67 -4.54 -3.98 8.34
N ILE A 68 -3.77 -2.96 7.91
CA ILE A 68 -4.22 -1.56 7.95
C ILE A 68 -5.43 -1.39 7.03
N HIS A 69 -5.41 -1.91 5.80
CA HIS A 69 -6.60 -1.92 4.94
C HIS A 69 -7.79 -2.55 5.64
N GLY A 70 -7.61 -3.75 6.22
CA GLY A 70 -8.65 -4.46 6.96
C GLY A 70 -9.23 -3.65 8.13
N ILE A 71 -8.40 -2.93 8.88
CA ILE A 71 -8.83 -2.04 9.97
C ILE A 71 -9.71 -0.91 9.43
N PHE A 72 -9.28 -0.20 8.39
CA PHE A 72 -10.04 0.92 7.84
C PHE A 72 -11.32 0.46 7.13
N PHE A 73 -11.27 -0.68 6.42
CA PHE A 73 -12.47 -1.30 5.87
C PHE A 73 -13.47 -1.70 6.95
N LYS A 74 -13.01 -2.26 8.08
CA LYS A 74 -13.89 -2.60 9.19
C LYS A 74 -14.41 -1.36 9.92
N LEU A 75 -13.63 -0.29 9.97
CA LEU A 75 -14.04 0.99 10.57
C LEU A 75 -15.21 1.62 9.81
N PHE A 76 -15.16 1.61 8.47
CA PHE A 76 -16.18 2.24 7.63
C PHE A 76 -17.28 1.28 7.14
N SER A 77 -17.04 -0.03 7.16
CA SER A 77 -18.02 -1.08 6.85
C SER A 77 -18.02 -2.18 7.93
N PRO A 78 -18.52 -1.89 9.14
CA PRO A 78 -18.34 -2.74 10.32
C PRO A 78 -19.08 -4.07 10.26
N HIS A 79 -20.13 -4.19 9.45
CA HIS A 79 -20.95 -5.40 9.40
C HIS A 79 -20.40 -6.47 8.47
N GLN A 80 -19.56 -6.10 7.50
CA GLN A 80 -19.02 -7.04 6.53
C GLN A 80 -17.74 -7.72 7.03
N LYS A 81 -17.44 -8.90 6.50
CA LYS A 81 -16.25 -9.67 6.87
C LYS A 81 -15.08 -9.24 5.98
N VAL A 82 -13.91 -9.11 6.60
CA VAL A 82 -12.66 -8.86 5.87
C VAL A 82 -12.13 -10.19 5.36
N HIS A 83 -11.78 -10.24 4.08
CA HIS A 83 -11.20 -11.38 3.39
C HIS A 83 -9.81 -10.99 2.91
N PHE A 84 -8.83 -11.84 3.21
CA PHE A 84 -7.49 -11.74 2.63
C PHE A 84 -7.33 -12.84 1.59
N GLY A 85 -6.85 -12.45 0.42
CA GLY A 85 -6.65 -13.36 -0.70
C GLY A 85 -5.32 -13.10 -1.40
N TYR A 86 -4.99 -14.00 -2.33
CA TYR A 86 -3.87 -13.82 -3.24
C TYR A 86 -4.33 -14.20 -4.64
N SER A 87 -4.14 -13.31 -5.60
CA SER A 87 -4.47 -13.54 -7.01
C SER A 87 -3.53 -12.77 -7.91
N SER A 88 -3.09 -13.39 -9.01
CA SER A 88 -2.26 -12.76 -10.05
C SER A 88 -1.03 -12.01 -9.54
N GLY A 89 -0.38 -12.50 -8.48
CA GLY A 89 0.81 -11.86 -7.90
C GLY A 89 0.53 -10.78 -6.85
N MET A 90 -0.74 -10.51 -6.54
CA MET A 90 -1.16 -9.51 -5.56
C MET A 90 -1.80 -10.17 -4.35
N ILE A 91 -1.31 -9.84 -3.15
CA ILE A 91 -2.08 -10.05 -1.92
C ILE A 91 -3.11 -8.93 -1.88
N TYR A 92 -4.35 -9.25 -1.54
CA TYR A 92 -5.41 -8.25 -1.45
C TYR A 92 -6.28 -8.45 -0.22
N CYS A 93 -6.74 -7.32 0.32
CA CYS A 93 -7.77 -7.23 1.33
C CYS A 93 -9.09 -6.80 0.65
N ALA A 94 -10.12 -7.62 0.77
CA ALA A 94 -11.46 -7.35 0.25
C ALA A 94 -12.51 -7.43 1.37
N ILE A 95 -13.62 -6.74 1.19
CA ILE A 95 -14.76 -6.78 2.11
C ILE A 95 -16.07 -6.91 1.32
N PRO A 96 -16.28 -8.01 0.57
CA PRO A 96 -17.34 -8.13 -0.42
C PRO A 96 -18.72 -7.69 0.10
N GLY A 97 -19.41 -6.86 -0.67
CA GLY A 97 -20.68 -6.23 -0.27
C GLY A 97 -20.51 -5.04 0.70
N GLY A 98 -19.28 -4.65 1.02
CA GLY A 98 -18.98 -3.46 1.80
C GLY A 98 -19.25 -2.20 1.00
N GLN A 99 -20.03 -1.29 1.59
CA GLN A 99 -20.38 0.00 1.00
C GLN A 99 -19.60 1.13 1.64
N PHE A 100 -19.12 2.04 0.80
CA PHE A 100 -18.32 3.19 1.18
C PHE A 100 -18.77 4.43 0.42
N THR A 101 -18.48 5.60 0.98
CA THR A 101 -18.40 6.83 0.19
C THR A 101 -17.04 6.91 -0.50
N PRO A 102 -16.88 7.70 -1.59
CA PRO A 102 -15.58 7.89 -2.22
C PRO A 102 -14.49 8.32 -1.22
N MET A 103 -14.84 9.18 -0.26
CA MET A 103 -13.89 9.65 0.75
C MET A 103 -13.45 8.55 1.71
N THR A 104 -14.38 7.72 2.22
CA THR A 104 -14.04 6.65 3.17
C THR A 104 -13.25 5.53 2.49
N PHE A 105 -13.57 5.21 1.23
CA PHE A 105 -12.76 4.28 0.44
C PHE A 105 -11.36 4.84 0.15
N LEU A 106 -11.26 6.12 -0.23
CA LEU A 106 -9.97 6.79 -0.44
C LEU A 106 -9.08 6.74 0.79
N ILE A 107 -9.62 7.07 1.97
CA ILE A 107 -8.88 6.99 3.24
C ILE A 107 -8.37 5.56 3.45
N SER A 108 -9.23 4.56 3.24
CA SER A 108 -8.88 3.15 3.41
C SER A 108 -7.77 2.71 2.44
N ALA A 109 -7.80 3.22 1.21
CA ALA A 109 -6.79 2.92 0.20
C ALA A 109 -5.43 3.56 0.52
N ILE A 110 -5.40 4.85 0.89
CA ILE A 110 -4.13 5.56 1.12
C ILE A 110 -3.50 5.30 2.50
N ALA A 111 -4.27 4.78 3.45
CA ALA A 111 -3.84 4.63 4.84
C ALA A 111 -2.56 3.79 5.03
N PRO A 112 -2.38 2.60 4.41
CA PRO A 112 -1.16 1.81 4.62
C PRO A 112 0.09 2.53 4.11
N PHE A 113 -0.01 3.17 2.94
CA PHE A 113 1.08 3.98 2.39
C PHE A 113 1.52 5.05 3.40
N MET A 114 0.58 5.86 3.89
CA MET A 114 0.87 6.97 4.80
C MET A 114 1.44 6.49 6.14
N ILE A 115 0.81 5.50 6.76
CA ILE A 115 1.16 5.04 8.11
C ILE A 115 2.52 4.34 8.09
N ILE A 116 2.73 3.38 7.18
CA ILE A 116 3.98 2.60 7.14
C ILE A 116 5.15 3.48 6.70
N THR A 117 4.97 4.34 5.68
CA THR A 117 6.04 5.26 5.24
C THR A 117 6.46 6.19 6.38
N MET A 118 5.49 6.73 7.13
CA MET A 118 5.79 7.58 8.28
C MET A 118 6.55 6.83 9.38
N ILE A 119 6.14 5.59 9.70
CA ILE A 119 6.84 4.74 10.67
C ILE A 119 8.29 4.46 10.23
N LEU A 120 8.51 4.14 8.95
CA LEU A 120 9.86 3.89 8.42
C LEU A 120 10.74 5.15 8.52
N ILE A 121 10.20 6.33 8.21
CA ILE A 121 10.92 7.60 8.35
C ILE A 121 11.26 7.86 9.83
N ILE A 122 10.32 7.67 10.75
CA ILE A 122 10.58 7.82 12.19
C ILE A 122 11.65 6.83 12.68
N ALA A 123 11.59 5.58 12.21
CA ALA A 123 12.58 4.55 12.55
C ALA A 123 13.99 4.90 12.03
N LEU A 124 14.09 5.51 10.84
CA LEU A 124 15.35 6.00 10.29
C LEU A 124 15.95 7.11 11.16
N TYR A 125 15.16 8.14 11.47
CA TYR A 125 15.64 9.33 12.20
C TYR A 125 15.87 9.06 13.69
N SER A 126 15.21 8.07 14.28
CA SER A 126 15.51 7.59 15.63
C SER A 126 16.77 6.71 15.71
N GLY A 127 17.38 6.38 14.57
CA GLY A 127 18.57 5.53 14.50
C GLY A 127 18.27 4.03 14.68
N VAL A 128 16.98 3.66 14.82
CA VAL A 128 16.55 2.26 14.94
C VAL A 128 16.74 1.52 13.62
N LEU A 129 16.39 2.15 12.48
CA LEU A 129 16.49 1.53 11.16
C LEU A 129 17.69 2.08 10.38
N PRO A 130 18.67 1.24 9.99
CA PRO A 130 19.79 1.65 9.15
C PRO A 130 19.35 2.20 7.79
N LYS A 131 20.14 3.11 7.22
CA LYS A 131 19.85 3.81 5.95
C LYS A 131 19.53 2.85 4.81
N PHE A 132 20.35 1.82 4.62
CA PHE A 132 20.15 0.86 3.54
C PHE A 132 18.82 0.12 3.67
N LEU A 133 18.49 -0.33 4.89
CA LEU A 133 17.22 -1.03 5.14
C LEU A 133 16.04 -0.08 4.97
N PHE A 134 16.14 1.17 5.44
CA PHE A 134 15.12 2.19 5.19
C PHE A 134 14.90 2.40 3.68
N LEU A 135 15.95 2.68 2.92
CA LEU A 135 15.84 2.95 1.49
C LEU A 135 15.22 1.75 0.78
N PHE A 136 15.71 0.54 1.05
CA PHE A 136 15.17 -0.68 0.47
C PHE A 136 13.69 -0.85 0.77
N PHE A 137 13.29 -0.77 2.05
CA PHE A 137 11.91 -1.04 2.45
C PHE A 137 10.93 0.06 2.11
N ALA A 138 11.31 1.33 2.29
CA ALA A 138 10.45 2.46 1.95
C ALA A 138 10.18 2.50 0.44
N THR A 139 11.23 2.31 -0.39
CA THR A 139 11.07 2.26 -1.84
C THR A 139 10.25 1.06 -2.27
N PHE A 140 10.49 -0.13 -1.71
CA PHE A 140 9.76 -1.33 -2.10
C PHE A 140 8.28 -1.27 -1.70
N HIS A 141 7.99 -0.82 -0.47
CA HIS A 141 6.62 -0.61 -0.01
C HIS A 141 5.88 0.43 -0.87
N ALA A 142 6.45 1.62 -1.04
CA ALA A 142 5.83 2.68 -1.84
C ALA A 142 5.67 2.31 -3.32
N GLY A 143 6.68 1.63 -3.88
CA GLY A 143 6.66 1.13 -5.25
C GLY A 143 5.57 0.09 -5.48
N SER A 144 5.25 -0.73 -4.47
CA SER A 144 4.19 -1.73 -4.53
C SER A 144 2.77 -1.17 -4.30
N CYS A 145 2.62 0.04 -3.75
CA CYS A 145 1.33 0.71 -3.50
C CYS A 145 0.59 1.23 -4.75
N VAL A 146 0.95 0.77 -5.96
CA VAL A 146 0.36 1.29 -7.22
C VAL A 146 -1.14 1.03 -7.32
N GLY A 147 -1.61 -0.14 -6.84
CA GLY A 147 -3.04 -0.45 -6.78
C GLY A 147 -3.79 0.53 -5.87
N ASP A 148 -3.20 0.88 -4.74
CA ASP A 148 -3.77 1.84 -3.78
C ASP A 148 -3.87 3.23 -4.40
N PHE A 149 -2.80 3.67 -5.06
CA PHE A 149 -2.79 4.98 -5.74
C PHE A 149 -3.80 5.03 -6.87
N TYR A 150 -3.97 3.93 -7.61
CA TYR A 150 -5.03 3.82 -8.61
C TYR A 150 -6.40 4.01 -7.98
N TRP A 151 -6.69 3.35 -6.85
CA TRP A 151 -7.94 3.53 -6.13
C TRP A 151 -8.15 4.95 -5.63
N VAL A 152 -7.13 5.59 -5.08
CA VAL A 152 -7.18 6.99 -4.64
C VAL A 152 -7.57 7.90 -5.81
N ILE A 153 -6.92 7.76 -6.97
CA ILE A 153 -7.23 8.54 -8.17
C ILE A 153 -8.69 8.32 -8.61
N LYS A 154 -9.15 7.06 -8.61
CA LYS A 154 -10.54 6.74 -8.96
C LYS A 154 -11.54 7.35 -7.99
N MET A 155 -11.25 7.35 -6.69
CA MET A 155 -12.15 7.95 -5.70
C MET A 155 -12.17 9.48 -5.77
N ILE A 156 -11.06 10.12 -6.15
CA ILE A 156 -11.02 11.58 -6.40
C ILE A 156 -11.89 11.93 -7.62
N GLN A 157 -11.90 11.06 -8.63
CA GLN A 157 -12.67 11.25 -9.86
C GLN A 157 -14.16 10.88 -9.72
N ALA A 158 -14.51 10.04 -8.75
CA ALA A 158 -15.88 9.58 -8.54
C ALA A 158 -16.81 10.72 -8.10
N PRO A 159 -18.10 10.71 -8.50
CA PRO A 159 -19.07 11.68 -8.01
C PRO A 159 -19.18 11.65 -6.48
N LYS A 160 -19.22 12.81 -5.82
CA LYS A 160 -19.19 12.89 -4.34
C LYS A 160 -20.32 12.13 -3.64
N ASN A 161 -21.47 12.01 -4.30
CA ASN A 161 -22.67 11.34 -3.78
C ASN A 161 -22.77 9.87 -4.22
N SER A 162 -21.77 9.35 -4.94
CA SER A 162 -21.74 7.95 -5.35
C SER A 162 -21.56 7.01 -4.15
N THR A 163 -22.00 5.78 -4.31
CA THR A 163 -21.72 4.68 -3.37
C THR A 163 -20.74 3.72 -4.01
N ILE A 164 -19.71 3.34 -3.25
CA ILE A 164 -18.68 2.41 -3.67
C ILE A 164 -18.95 1.07 -3.01
N GLU A 165 -19.31 0.08 -3.81
CA GLU A 165 -19.47 -1.30 -3.37
C GLU A 165 -18.21 -2.08 -3.69
N THR A 166 -17.68 -2.78 -2.70
CA THR A 166 -16.53 -3.67 -2.88
C THR A 166 -16.99 -5.07 -3.30
N THR A 167 -16.21 -5.70 -4.18
CA THR A 167 -16.44 -7.07 -4.64
C THR A 167 -15.20 -7.92 -4.38
N ASP A 168 -15.25 -9.21 -4.75
CA ASP A 168 -14.08 -10.09 -4.67
C ASP A 168 -12.96 -9.70 -5.64
N GLU A 169 -13.26 -8.91 -6.67
CA GLU A 169 -12.38 -8.64 -7.82
C GLU A 169 -12.00 -7.16 -7.97
N GLY A 170 -12.65 -6.27 -7.21
CA GLY A 170 -12.48 -4.83 -7.31
C GLY A 170 -13.65 -4.07 -6.69
N ILE A 171 -14.22 -3.12 -7.43
CA ILE A 171 -15.31 -2.27 -6.93
C ILE A 171 -16.38 -2.00 -8.00
N ILE A 172 -17.54 -1.58 -7.53
CA ILE A 172 -18.63 -1.03 -8.31
C ILE A 172 -18.94 0.37 -7.79
N ILE A 173 -19.01 1.34 -8.70
CA ILE A 173 -19.39 2.73 -8.42
C ILE A 173 -20.84 2.92 -8.85
N HIS A 174 -21.71 3.22 -7.88
CA HIS A 174 -23.12 3.55 -8.06
C HIS A 174 -23.28 5.06 -8.02
N GLU A 175 -23.74 5.67 -9.13
CA GLU A 175 -23.94 7.13 -9.24
C GLU A 175 -25.32 7.56 -8.74
#